data_AF-A0A935P6V8-F1
#
_entry.id   AF-A0A935P6V8-F1
#
_cell.length_a   1.000
_cell.length_b   1.000
_cell.length_c   1.000
_cell.angle_alpha   90.00
_cell.angle_beta   90.00
_cell.angle_gamma   90.00
#
_symmetry.space_group_name_H-M   'P 1'
#
loop_
_entity.id
_entity.type
_entity.pdbx_description
1 polymer ?
#
loop_
_entity_poly.entity_id
_entity_poly.type
_entity_poly.pdbx_seq_one_letter_code
_entity_poly.pdbx_strand_id
1 'polypeptide(L)'
;MRQDLWRAILGARGDVARLVAAAVGDYPSQPPARAATTRPAPRVASGPRLLRVNGGAALAADAAPGAPRLATAQDTARLWIDPAQLAPVASAEHDTMRRLHQDVHARVELLRGALTPEPGGEQAMLALVLYFDEYVMSLVPDFLATSWPLLQTRLTGRKTGGSDFFRLIDRLLETESQPALVLEVYFFCLSSGFQGQYADDLATLDRYQQHLRARIVAPEPQRQAPEPQRQASPAALRHPISYYLVALAVVFFAAVLLTVWSNQ
;
A
#
# COMPACT_ATOMS: atom_id res chain seq x y z
N MET A 1 -3.04 -21.87 -11.16
CA MET A 1 -1.94 -20.91 -10.96
C MET A 1 -2.45 -19.52 -10.59
N ARG A 2 -3.07 -18.75 -11.50
CA ARG A 2 -3.52 -17.37 -11.18
C ARG A 2 -4.49 -17.27 -9.99
N GLN A 3 -5.44 -18.20 -9.90
CA GLN A 3 -6.37 -18.26 -8.74
C GLN A 3 -5.64 -18.57 -7.43
N ASP A 4 -4.59 -19.39 -7.48
CA ASP A 4 -3.85 -19.80 -6.29
C ASP A 4 -3.02 -18.64 -5.75
N LEU A 5 -2.45 -17.81 -6.64
CA LEU A 5 -1.79 -16.55 -6.28
C LEU A 5 -2.75 -15.59 -5.58
N TRP A 6 -3.95 -15.39 -6.14
CA TRP A 6 -4.96 -14.53 -5.51
C TRP A 6 -5.43 -15.07 -4.16
N ARG A 7 -5.60 -16.38 -4.02
CA ARG A 7 -5.86 -17.00 -2.71
C ARG A 7 -4.71 -16.76 -1.74
N ALA A 8 -3.46 -16.82 -2.19
CA ALA A 8 -2.30 -16.53 -1.36
C ALA A 8 -2.26 -15.07 -0.90
N ILE A 9 -2.50 -14.11 -1.81
CA ILE A 9 -2.55 -12.67 -1.48
C ILE A 9 -3.67 -12.38 -0.46
N LEU A 10 -4.88 -12.85 -0.74
CA LEU A 10 -6.03 -12.64 0.16
C LEU A 10 -5.85 -13.37 1.49
N GLY A 11 -5.27 -14.58 1.46
CA GLY A 11 -4.91 -15.36 2.64
C GLY A 11 -3.92 -14.62 3.52
N ALA A 12 -2.83 -14.10 2.93
CA ALA A 12 -1.82 -13.32 3.63
C ALA A 12 -2.41 -12.06 4.28
N ARG A 13 -3.30 -11.34 3.60
CA ARG A 13 -4.03 -10.21 4.18
C ARG A 13 -4.86 -10.60 5.40
N GLY A 14 -5.62 -11.70 5.29
CA GLY A 14 -6.40 -12.23 6.42
C GLY A 14 -5.52 -12.68 7.59
N ASP A 15 -4.36 -13.29 7.30
CA ASP A 15 -3.38 -13.70 8.30
C ASP A 15 -2.80 -12.49 9.04
N VAL A 16 -2.41 -11.43 8.32
CA VAL A 16 -1.89 -10.19 8.92
C VAL A 16 -2.93 -9.57 9.85
N ALA A 17 -4.19 -9.47 9.42
CA ALA A 17 -5.26 -8.96 10.28
C ALA A 17 -5.42 -9.77 11.57
N ARG A 18 -5.35 -11.11 11.49
CA ARG A 18 -5.40 -11.99 12.66
C ARG A 18 -4.18 -11.81 13.58
N LEU A 19 -2.99 -11.66 13.02
CA LEU A 19 -1.76 -11.43 13.79
C LEU A 19 -1.82 -10.10 14.54
N VAL A 20 -2.27 -9.03 13.87
CA VAL A 20 -2.46 -7.73 14.51
C VAL A 20 -3.52 -7.84 15.61
N ALA A 21 -4.66 -8.47 15.34
CA ALA A 21 -5.70 -8.66 16.36
C ALA A 21 -5.20 -9.48 17.57
N ALA A 22 -4.38 -10.52 17.36
CA ALA A 22 -3.80 -11.31 18.43
C ALA A 22 -2.75 -10.54 19.24
N ALA A 23 -1.99 -9.64 18.61
CA ALA A 23 -0.95 -8.84 19.26
C ALA A 23 -1.53 -7.60 19.98
N VAL A 24 -2.59 -7.01 19.43
CA VAL A 24 -3.20 -5.76 19.91
C VAL A 24 -4.39 -6.01 20.84
N GLY A 25 -5.09 -7.15 20.72
CA GLY A 25 -6.17 -7.62 21.60
C GLY A 25 -6.84 -6.58 22.49
N ASP A 26 -6.33 -6.43 23.72
CA ASP A 26 -6.92 -5.60 24.78
C ASP A 26 -6.34 -4.17 24.89
N TYR A 27 -5.59 -3.68 23.91
CA TYR A 27 -5.05 -2.32 24.00
C TYR A 27 -6.19 -1.29 24.02
N PRO A 28 -6.18 -0.34 24.97
CA PRO A 28 -7.15 0.74 24.99
C PRO A 28 -6.99 1.57 23.72
N SER A 29 -8.12 2.01 23.15
CA SER A 29 -8.14 2.87 21.95
C SER A 29 -7.53 4.25 22.19
N GLN A 30 -7.26 4.61 23.44
CA GLN A 30 -6.59 5.85 23.83
C GLN A 30 -5.18 5.57 24.36
N PRO A 31 -4.19 6.41 24.01
CA PRO A 31 -2.87 6.32 24.61
C PRO A 31 -2.99 6.43 26.14
N PRO A 32 -2.19 5.69 26.93
CA PRO A 32 -2.12 5.93 28.36
C PRO A 32 -1.78 7.40 28.57
N ALA A 33 -2.50 8.08 29.45
CA ALA A 33 -2.34 9.51 29.70
C ALA A 33 -0.86 9.79 30.04
N ARG A 34 -0.10 10.28 29.05
CA ARG A 34 1.26 10.76 29.29
C ARG A 34 1.10 11.93 30.25
N ALA A 35 1.54 11.74 31.49
CA ALA A 35 1.64 12.83 32.46
C ALA A 35 2.36 13.98 31.76
N ALA A 36 1.64 15.08 31.53
CA ALA A 36 2.18 16.24 30.85
C ALA A 36 3.44 16.64 31.60
N THR A 37 4.58 16.46 30.95
CA THR A 37 5.85 16.90 31.50
C THR A 37 5.79 18.41 31.39
N THR A 38 5.34 19.07 32.47
CA THR A 38 5.44 20.52 32.61
C THR A 38 6.92 20.84 32.51
N ARG A 39 7.34 21.19 31.30
CA ARG A 39 8.67 21.70 31.00
C ARG A 39 8.86 22.90 31.94
N PRO A 40 9.81 22.87 32.89
CA PRO A 40 10.04 24.01 33.74
C PRO A 40 10.37 25.19 32.83
N ALA A 41 9.65 26.30 33.00
CA ALA A 41 9.86 27.52 32.23
C ALA A 41 11.34 27.91 32.29
N PRO A 42 11.93 28.42 31.19
CA PRO A 42 13.31 28.89 31.22
C PRO A 42 13.44 29.94 32.31
N ARG A 43 14.32 29.67 33.27
CA ARG A 43 14.68 30.58 34.36
C ARG A 43 15.33 31.80 33.71
N VAL A 44 14.57 32.88 33.54
CA VAL A 44 15.09 34.17 33.06
C VAL A 44 16.13 34.63 34.10
N ALA A 45 17.39 34.61 33.71
CA ALA A 45 18.48 35.16 34.50
C ALA A 45 18.19 36.64 34.76
N SER A 46 17.88 36.97 36.01
CA SER A 46 17.67 38.34 36.45
C SER A 46 19.02 39.05 36.49
N GLY A 47 19.34 39.80 35.43
CA GLY A 47 20.42 40.79 35.47
C GLY A 47 20.10 41.92 36.46
N PRO A 48 21.11 42.67 36.93
CA PRO A 48 20.93 43.72 37.92
C PRO A 48 20.08 44.85 37.34
N ARG A 49 18.91 45.07 37.94
CA ARG A 49 17.96 46.12 37.59
C ARG A 49 18.36 47.40 38.33
N LEU A 50 18.78 48.42 37.58
CA LEU A 50 19.10 49.75 38.11
C LEU A 50 17.85 50.37 38.76
N LEU A 51 18.00 50.72 40.04
CA LEU A 51 17.06 51.51 40.82
C LEU A 51 16.83 52.87 40.14
N ARG A 52 15.58 53.18 39.81
CA ARG A 52 15.14 54.57 39.59
C ARG A 52 14.28 54.97 40.76
N VAL A 53 14.87 55.76 41.65
CA VAL A 53 14.18 56.49 42.72
C VAL A 53 13.36 57.60 42.06
N ASN A 54 12.07 57.65 42.34
CA ASN A 54 11.32 58.90 42.31
C ASN A 54 10.30 58.88 43.44
N GLY A 55 10.42 59.87 44.33
CA GLY A 55 9.56 60.07 45.48
C GLY A 55 8.22 60.69 45.11
N GLY A 56 7.23 60.49 45.99
CA GLY A 56 5.92 61.11 45.88
C GLY A 56 5.00 60.55 46.96
N ALA A 57 4.45 61.42 47.80
CA ALA A 57 3.86 61.13 49.10
C ALA A 57 2.49 60.42 49.08
N ALA A 58 2.26 59.68 50.18
CA ALA A 58 1.05 59.58 51.01
C ALA A 58 -0.34 59.38 50.36
N LEU A 59 -1.03 58.31 50.77
CA LEU A 59 -2.18 58.39 51.69
C LEU A 59 -2.76 56.99 51.99
N ALA A 60 -3.25 56.83 53.22
CA ALA A 60 -3.84 55.65 53.78
C ALA A 60 -5.22 55.32 53.16
N ALA A 61 -5.58 54.04 53.12
CA ALA A 61 -6.97 53.60 53.09
C ALA A 61 -7.11 52.14 53.58
N ASP A 62 -7.88 52.03 54.68
CA ASP A 62 -8.88 51.04 55.03
C ASP A 62 -8.65 49.53 54.90
N ALA A 63 -8.95 48.88 56.03
CA ALA A 63 -9.29 47.49 56.17
C ALA A 63 -10.72 47.20 55.68
N ALA A 64 -10.88 46.14 54.89
CA ALA A 64 -12.11 45.34 54.84
C ALA A 64 -11.79 43.88 54.48
N PRO A 65 -12.48 42.89 55.07
CA PRO A 65 -12.19 41.47 54.93
C PRO A 65 -13.01 40.82 53.79
N GLY A 66 -12.45 39.80 53.13
CA GLY A 66 -13.24 38.88 52.31
C GLY A 66 -12.76 38.67 50.87
N ALA A 67 -11.49 38.30 50.69
CA ALA A 67 -11.03 37.67 49.44
C ALA A 67 -10.81 36.17 49.67
N PRO A 68 -11.11 35.30 48.68
CA PRO A 68 -11.05 33.85 48.84
C PRO A 68 -9.60 33.42 49.13
N ARG A 69 -9.44 32.54 50.14
CA ARG A 69 -8.18 31.87 50.44
C ARG A 69 -7.61 31.29 49.15
N LEU A 70 -6.44 31.78 48.72
CA LEU A 70 -5.60 31.08 47.77
C LEU A 70 -5.45 29.64 48.24
N ALA A 71 -5.94 28.71 47.43
CA ALA A 71 -5.59 27.30 47.52
C ALA A 71 -4.06 27.21 47.53
N THR A 72 -3.52 26.76 48.65
CA THR A 72 -2.10 26.55 48.85
C THR A 72 -1.56 25.61 47.78
N ALA A 73 -0.40 25.95 47.21
CA ALA A 73 0.34 25.22 46.17
C ALA A 73 0.86 23.83 46.59
N GLN A 74 0.21 23.17 47.55
CA GLN A 74 0.59 21.86 48.09
C GLN A 74 -0.27 20.70 47.54
N ASP A 75 -1.29 20.99 46.72
CA ASP A 75 -2.20 19.95 46.18
C ASP A 75 -1.81 19.43 44.78
N THR A 76 -0.67 19.87 44.23
CA THR A 76 -0.10 19.31 42.98
C THR A 76 0.91 18.19 43.23
N ALA A 77 1.14 17.81 44.48
CA ALA A 77 1.98 16.70 44.85
C ALA A 77 1.18 15.39 44.87
N ARG A 78 0.85 14.83 43.68
CA ARG A 78 0.58 13.39 43.46
C ARG A 78 0.15 13.10 42.01
N LEU A 79 1.12 13.13 41.10
CA LEU A 79 1.14 12.23 39.93
C LEU A 79 2.55 12.17 39.34
N TRP A 80 3.56 12.10 40.21
CA TRP A 80 4.88 11.62 39.80
C TRP A 80 4.75 10.11 39.66
N ILE A 81 4.44 9.65 38.44
CA ILE A 81 4.50 8.22 38.10
C ILE A 81 5.99 7.85 38.18
N ASP A 82 6.31 6.84 38.98
CA ASP A 82 7.66 6.34 39.11
C ASP A 82 8.15 5.81 37.75
N PRO A 83 9.24 6.34 37.17
CA PRO A 83 9.77 5.82 35.90
C PRO A 83 10.10 4.32 35.96
N ALA A 84 10.37 3.76 37.14
CA ALA A 84 10.55 2.33 37.34
C ALA A 84 9.27 1.51 37.08
N GLN A 85 8.08 2.11 37.23
CA GLN A 85 6.80 1.46 36.93
C GLN A 85 6.42 1.54 35.44
N LEU A 86 6.97 2.51 34.70
CA LEU A 86 6.73 2.68 33.25
C LEU A 86 7.66 1.81 32.38
N ALA A 87 8.86 1.50 32.86
CA ALA A 87 9.84 0.70 32.11
C ALA A 87 9.37 -0.75 31.77
N PRO A 88 8.68 -1.49 32.65
CA PRO A 88 8.18 -2.83 32.34
C PRO A 88 7.10 -2.82 31.26
N VAL A 89 6.24 -1.79 31.22
CA VAL A 89 5.17 -1.66 30.23
C VAL A 89 5.76 -1.32 28.85
N ALA A 90 6.68 -0.37 28.80
CA ALA A 90 7.35 0.03 27.55
C ALA A 90 8.18 -1.11 26.93
N SER A 91 8.81 -1.96 27.75
CA SER A 91 9.54 -3.13 27.26
C SER A 91 8.61 -4.23 26.73
N ALA A 92 7.50 -4.49 27.41
CA ALA A 92 6.48 -5.43 26.95
C ALA A 92 5.81 -4.99 25.63
N GLU A 93 5.50 -3.70 25.48
CA GLU A 93 5.00 -3.10 24.23
C GLU A 93 6.00 -3.32 23.08
N HIS A 94 7.27 -2.99 23.32
CA HIS A 94 8.32 -3.12 22.32
C HIS A 94 8.55 -4.58 21.89
N ASP A 95 8.55 -5.53 22.83
CA ASP A 95 8.69 -6.96 22.52
C ASP A 95 7.46 -7.52 21.79
N THR A 96 6.26 -7.00 22.09
CA THR A 96 5.04 -7.35 21.36
C THR A 96 5.10 -6.86 19.92
N MET A 97 5.50 -5.60 19.71
CA MET A 97 5.68 -5.03 18.37
C MET A 97 6.75 -5.77 17.56
N ARG A 98 7.87 -6.14 18.20
CA ARG A 98 8.93 -6.94 17.56
C ARG A 98 8.42 -8.30 17.10
N ARG A 99 7.66 -9.00 17.94
CA ARG A 99 7.05 -10.30 17.61
C ARG A 99 6.06 -10.17 16.46
N LEU A 100 5.14 -9.20 16.54
CA LEU A 100 4.20 -8.91 15.46
C LEU A 100 4.92 -8.65 14.13
N HIS A 101 5.98 -7.83 14.15
CA HIS A 101 6.79 -7.57 12.96
C HIS A 101 7.43 -8.84 12.39
N GLN A 102 8.00 -9.71 13.26
CA GLN A 102 8.59 -10.99 12.83
C GLN A 102 7.55 -11.91 12.18
N ASP A 103 6.36 -12.01 12.77
CA ASP A 103 5.28 -12.87 12.28
C ASP A 103 4.71 -12.37 10.95
N VAL A 104 4.46 -11.06 10.84
CA VAL A 104 4.03 -10.44 9.59
C VAL A 104 5.10 -10.61 8.51
N HIS A 105 6.37 -10.37 8.83
CA HIS A 105 7.46 -10.58 7.89
C HIS A 105 7.54 -12.03 7.40
N ALA A 106 7.42 -13.02 8.30
CA ALA A 106 7.40 -14.42 7.90
C ALA A 106 6.25 -14.74 6.94
N ARG A 107 5.06 -14.17 7.19
CA ARG A 107 3.90 -14.31 6.30
C ARG A 107 4.14 -13.68 4.92
N VAL A 108 4.74 -12.50 4.89
CA VAL A 108 5.08 -11.77 3.67
C VAL A 108 6.15 -12.52 2.86
N GLU A 109 7.12 -13.15 3.50
CA GLU A 109 8.13 -13.98 2.82
C GLU A 109 7.53 -15.24 2.17
N LEU A 110 6.56 -15.89 2.81
CA LEU A 110 5.83 -17.00 2.20
C LEU A 110 5.08 -16.54 0.94
N LEU A 111 4.45 -15.36 1.00
CA LEU A 111 3.79 -14.76 -0.15
C LEU A 111 4.80 -14.43 -1.27
N ARG A 112 5.96 -13.88 -0.91
CA ARG A 112 7.05 -13.58 -1.87
C ARG A 112 7.49 -14.83 -2.62
N GLY A 113 7.68 -15.96 -1.93
CA GLY A 113 8.04 -17.23 -2.56
C GLY A 113 7.02 -17.70 -3.62
N ALA A 114 5.74 -17.38 -3.44
CA ALA A 114 4.70 -17.68 -4.42
C ALA A 114 4.64 -16.67 -5.58
N LEU A 115 4.97 -15.38 -5.33
CA LEU A 115 4.85 -14.32 -6.33
C LEU A 115 6.09 -14.14 -7.20
N THR A 116 7.30 -14.21 -6.65
CA THR A 116 8.56 -13.94 -7.38
C THR A 116 8.73 -14.76 -8.66
N PRO A 117 8.31 -16.04 -8.76
CA PRO A 117 8.42 -16.80 -10.00
C PRO A 117 7.57 -16.25 -11.16
N GLU A 118 6.55 -15.43 -10.88
CA GLU A 118 5.64 -14.91 -11.89
C GLU A 118 6.25 -13.72 -12.65
N PRO A 119 5.85 -13.49 -13.91
CA PRO A 119 6.23 -12.29 -14.65
C PRO A 119 5.80 -11.01 -13.91
N GLY A 120 6.77 -10.18 -13.52
CA GLY A 120 6.53 -8.98 -12.71
C GLY A 120 6.30 -9.24 -11.22
N GLY A 121 6.54 -10.47 -10.75
CA GLY A 121 6.34 -10.89 -9.36
C GLY A 121 7.04 -10.00 -8.33
N GLU A 122 8.29 -9.62 -8.57
CA GLU A 122 9.04 -8.68 -7.71
C GLU A 122 8.39 -7.29 -7.62
N GLN A 123 7.85 -6.79 -8.73
CA GLN A 123 7.16 -5.49 -8.76
C GLN A 123 5.81 -5.54 -8.05
N ALA A 124 5.08 -6.65 -8.21
CA ALA A 124 3.86 -6.92 -7.45
C ALA A 124 4.16 -7.06 -5.95
N MET A 125 5.25 -7.74 -5.58
CA MET A 125 5.69 -7.89 -4.20
C MET A 125 6.01 -6.54 -3.58
N LEU A 126 6.72 -5.66 -4.30
CA LEU A 126 6.99 -4.30 -3.84
C LEU A 126 5.71 -3.54 -3.49
N ALA A 127 4.70 -3.57 -4.36
CA ALA A 127 3.40 -2.96 -4.10
C ALA A 127 2.72 -3.52 -2.84
N LEU A 128 2.79 -4.85 -2.66
CA LEU A 128 2.19 -5.52 -1.51
C LEU A 128 2.92 -5.22 -0.20
N VAL A 129 4.24 -5.08 -0.20
CA VAL A 129 5.00 -4.69 1.00
C VAL A 129 4.59 -3.30 1.47
N LEU A 130 4.51 -2.36 0.53
CA LEU A 130 4.04 -1.00 0.82
C LEU A 130 2.62 -1.00 1.36
N TYR A 131 1.75 -1.80 0.75
CA TYR A 131 0.39 -2.01 1.22
C TYR A 131 0.35 -2.60 2.63
N PHE A 132 1.13 -3.64 2.94
CA PHE A 132 1.11 -4.28 4.25
C PHE A 132 1.64 -3.39 5.36
N ASP A 133 2.64 -2.54 5.09
CA ASP A 133 3.10 -1.55 6.07
C ASP A 133 1.96 -0.60 6.45
N GLU A 134 1.28 -0.01 5.46
CA GLU A 134 0.16 0.90 5.71
C GLU A 134 -1.03 0.17 6.33
N TYR A 135 -1.32 -1.05 5.89
CA TYR A 135 -2.40 -1.87 6.41
C TYR A 135 -2.19 -2.20 7.88
N VAL A 136 -0.99 -2.64 8.29
CA VAL A 136 -0.69 -2.88 9.71
C VAL A 136 -0.81 -1.60 10.51
N MET A 137 -0.25 -0.49 10.03
CA MET A 137 -0.34 0.81 10.70
C MET A 137 -1.79 1.29 10.87
N SER A 138 -2.70 0.94 9.94
CA SER A 138 -4.13 1.25 10.04
C SER A 138 -4.91 0.38 11.04
N LEU A 139 -4.37 -0.78 11.41
CA LEU A 139 -5.03 -1.74 12.31
C LEU A 139 -4.55 -1.63 13.77
N VAL A 140 -3.36 -1.08 13.99
CA VAL A 140 -2.83 -0.83 15.34
C VAL A 140 -3.28 0.55 15.85
N PRO A 141 -3.35 0.76 17.18
CA PRO A 141 -3.63 2.08 17.74
C PRO A 141 -2.59 3.13 17.31
N ASP A 142 -3.01 4.38 17.11
CA ASP A 142 -2.17 5.47 16.59
C ASP A 142 -0.84 5.64 17.34
N PHE A 143 -0.86 5.46 18.66
CA PHE A 143 0.34 5.60 19.50
C PHE A 143 1.36 4.48 19.25
N LEU A 144 0.92 3.30 18.82
CA LEU A 144 1.77 2.18 18.40
C LEU A 144 2.15 2.25 16.92
N ALA A 145 1.30 2.83 16.07
CA ALA A 145 1.54 2.94 14.62
C ALA A 145 2.89 3.59 14.29
N THR A 146 3.27 4.64 15.03
CA THR A 146 4.56 5.33 14.85
C THR A 146 5.80 4.48 15.21
N SER A 147 5.61 3.40 15.97
CA SER A 147 6.66 2.47 16.36
C SER A 147 6.79 1.25 15.43
N TRP A 148 5.91 1.13 14.43
CA TRP A 148 5.95 0.04 13.47
C TRP A 148 7.28 0.02 12.69
N PRO A 149 8.07 -1.07 12.78
CA PRO A 149 9.26 -1.22 11.96
C PRO A 149 8.82 -1.51 10.52
N LEU A 150 9.07 -0.58 9.62
CA LEU A 150 8.67 -0.69 8.21
C LEU A 150 9.30 -1.92 7.51
N LEU A 151 8.46 -2.80 6.97
CA LEU A 151 8.86 -3.95 6.15
C LEU A 151 9.62 -3.50 4.90
N GLN A 152 9.18 -2.40 4.28
CA GLN A 152 9.84 -1.83 3.10
C GLN A 152 11.31 -1.49 3.33
N THR A 153 11.71 -1.08 4.53
CA THR A 153 13.11 -0.73 4.79
C THR A 153 14.00 -1.97 4.73
N ARG A 154 13.47 -3.13 5.13
CA ARG A 154 14.20 -4.40 5.07
C ARG A 154 14.29 -4.96 3.65
N LEU A 155 13.24 -4.79 2.85
CA LEU A 155 13.16 -5.35 1.50
C LEU A 155 13.72 -4.42 0.42
N THR A 156 13.65 -3.10 0.62
CA THR A 156 14.00 -2.10 -0.41
C THR A 156 15.07 -1.12 0.03
N GLY A 157 15.39 -1.06 1.34
CA GLY A 157 16.29 -0.05 1.91
C GLY A 157 15.71 1.36 1.99
N ARG A 158 14.44 1.56 1.62
CA ARG A 158 13.80 2.89 1.55
C ARG A 158 12.72 3.09 2.61
N LYS A 159 12.42 4.37 2.87
CA LYS A 159 11.35 4.82 3.79
C LYS A 159 10.26 5.63 3.09
N THR A 160 10.46 6.04 1.83
CA THR A 160 9.54 6.87 1.03
C THR A 160 8.57 6.02 0.21
N GLY A 161 7.93 5.06 0.86
CA GLY A 161 7.08 4.06 0.21
C GLY A 161 5.86 4.63 -0.50
N GLY A 162 5.17 5.59 0.14
CA GLY A 162 3.95 6.19 -0.39
C GLY A 162 4.15 6.90 -1.74
N SER A 163 5.21 7.70 -1.89
CA SER A 163 5.54 8.36 -3.15
C SER A 163 6.09 7.40 -4.20
N ASP A 164 6.87 6.41 -3.77
CA ASP A 164 7.45 5.41 -4.67
C ASP A 164 6.37 4.54 -5.32
N PHE A 165 5.28 4.25 -4.60
CA PHE A 165 4.12 3.51 -5.13
C PHE A 165 3.50 4.18 -6.35
N PHE A 166 3.14 5.46 -6.27
CA PHE A 166 2.48 6.17 -7.37
C PHE A 166 3.42 6.43 -8.55
N ARG A 167 4.71 6.71 -8.28
CA ARG A 167 5.72 6.80 -9.33
C ARG A 167 5.85 5.49 -10.12
N LEU A 168 5.65 4.34 -9.47
CA LEU A 168 5.63 3.05 -10.15
C LEU A 168 4.36 2.87 -10.98
N ILE A 169 3.19 3.30 -10.47
CA ILE A 169 1.95 3.32 -11.28
C ILE A 169 2.14 4.17 -12.54
N ASP A 170 2.70 5.37 -12.43
CA ASP A 170 2.92 6.24 -13.59
C ASP A 170 3.74 5.51 -14.67
N ARG A 171 4.85 4.85 -14.28
CA ARG A 171 5.66 4.04 -15.20
C ARG A 171 4.92 2.85 -15.80
N LEU A 172 4.06 2.20 -15.01
CA LEU A 172 3.24 1.09 -15.49
C LEU A 172 2.23 1.57 -16.53
N LEU A 173 1.65 2.74 -16.35
CA LEU A 173 0.70 3.33 -17.28
C LEU A 173 1.37 3.86 -18.57
N GLU A 174 2.63 4.27 -18.50
CA GLU A 174 3.43 4.70 -19.67
C GLU A 174 3.91 3.52 -20.54
N THR A 175 4.10 2.34 -19.94
CA THR A 175 4.60 1.17 -20.67
C THR A 175 3.44 0.41 -21.31
N GLU A 176 3.50 0.11 -22.61
CA GLU A 176 2.43 -0.63 -23.29
C GLU A 176 2.34 -2.08 -22.77
N SER A 177 3.44 -2.85 -22.77
CA SER A 177 3.45 -4.28 -22.42
C SER A 177 3.82 -4.54 -20.95
N GLN A 178 2.89 -4.33 -20.02
CA GLN A 178 3.06 -4.70 -18.61
C GLN A 178 2.38 -6.04 -18.26
N PRO A 179 2.96 -6.88 -17.39
CA PRO A 179 2.31 -8.10 -16.94
C PRO A 179 1.00 -7.78 -16.21
N ALA A 180 -0.10 -8.44 -16.60
CA ALA A 180 -1.42 -8.18 -16.03
C ALA A 180 -1.47 -8.38 -14.51
N LEU A 181 -0.69 -9.32 -13.96
CA LEU A 181 -0.58 -9.53 -12.51
C LEU A 181 -0.16 -8.25 -11.78
N VAL A 182 0.80 -7.50 -12.34
CA VAL A 182 1.31 -6.27 -11.70
C VAL A 182 0.18 -5.23 -11.64
N LEU A 183 -0.47 -4.97 -12.78
CA LEU A 183 -1.59 -4.02 -12.84
C LEU A 183 -2.71 -4.38 -11.85
N GLU A 184 -3.09 -5.66 -11.81
CA GLU A 184 -4.13 -6.13 -10.89
C GLU A 184 -3.74 -5.99 -9.42
N VAL A 185 -2.48 -6.24 -9.06
CA VAL A 185 -1.99 -6.08 -7.68
C VAL A 185 -1.98 -4.61 -7.26
N TYR A 186 -1.50 -3.69 -8.12
CA TYR A 186 -1.57 -2.26 -7.82
C TYR A 186 -3.01 -1.77 -7.68
N PHE A 187 -3.91 -2.22 -8.57
CA PHE A 187 -5.34 -1.94 -8.48
C PHE A 187 -5.94 -2.50 -7.17
N PHE A 188 -5.56 -3.72 -6.78
CA PHE A 188 -5.98 -4.34 -5.53
C PHE A 188 -5.55 -3.52 -4.30
N CYS A 189 -4.29 -3.07 -4.24
CA CYS A 189 -3.80 -2.27 -3.13
C CYS A 189 -4.63 -0.99 -2.95
N LEU A 190 -4.88 -0.25 -4.04
CA LEU A 190 -5.72 0.94 -4.01
C LEU A 190 -7.17 0.63 -3.61
N SER A 191 -7.77 -0.40 -4.20
CA SER A 191 -9.14 -0.83 -3.90
C SER A 191 -9.30 -1.34 -2.45
N SER A 192 -8.19 -1.75 -1.83
CA SER A 192 -8.14 -2.27 -0.46
C SER A 192 -7.76 -1.21 0.58
N GLY A 193 -7.75 0.07 0.19
CA GLY A 193 -7.58 1.21 1.09
C GLY A 193 -6.17 1.79 1.15
N PHE A 194 -5.25 1.40 0.27
CA PHE A 194 -3.95 2.05 0.17
C PHE A 194 -4.10 3.49 -0.32
N GLN A 195 -3.57 4.44 0.45
CA GLN A 195 -3.64 5.87 0.19
C GLN A 195 -2.25 6.48 -0.04
N GLY A 196 -1.24 6.02 0.69
CA GLY A 196 0.12 6.57 0.61
C GLY A 196 0.16 8.09 0.75
N GLN A 197 0.81 8.78 -0.20
CA GLN A 197 0.94 10.24 -0.17
C GLN A 197 -0.35 11.02 -0.47
N TYR A 198 -1.41 10.36 -0.95
CA TYR A 198 -2.66 10.99 -1.37
C TYR A 198 -3.80 10.75 -0.37
N ALA A 199 -3.49 10.54 0.91
CA ALA A 199 -4.51 10.36 1.95
C ALA A 199 -5.52 11.53 2.01
N ASP A 200 -5.06 12.75 1.72
CA ASP A 200 -5.91 13.96 1.69
C ASP A 200 -6.49 14.28 0.29
N ASP A 201 -6.20 13.48 -0.73
CA ASP A 201 -6.64 13.71 -2.13
C ASP A 201 -7.25 12.44 -2.73
N LEU A 202 -8.47 12.12 -2.30
CA LEU A 202 -9.22 10.96 -2.77
C LEU A 202 -9.55 11.02 -4.28
N ALA A 203 -9.67 12.22 -4.85
CA ALA A 203 -9.96 12.39 -6.28
C ALA A 203 -8.78 11.90 -7.14
N THR A 204 -7.55 12.16 -6.70
CA THR A 204 -6.35 11.62 -7.37
C THR A 204 -6.28 10.11 -7.24
N LEU A 205 -6.62 9.53 -6.08
CA LEU A 205 -6.69 8.07 -5.90
C LEU A 205 -7.70 7.42 -6.85
N ASP A 206 -8.90 7.98 -6.96
CA ASP A 206 -9.94 7.50 -7.86
C ASP A 206 -9.48 7.53 -9.33
N ARG A 207 -8.76 8.59 -9.73
CA ARG A 207 -8.20 8.68 -11.09
C ARG A 207 -7.20 7.56 -11.36
N TYR A 208 -6.31 7.27 -10.41
CA TYR A 208 -5.36 6.16 -10.54
C TYR A 208 -6.06 4.80 -10.63
N GLN A 209 -7.08 4.57 -9.81
CA GLN A 209 -7.89 3.34 -9.87
C GLN A 209 -8.57 3.19 -11.24
N GLN A 210 -9.16 4.25 -11.78
CA GLN A 210 -9.82 4.24 -13.08
C GLN A 210 -8.84 3.92 -14.22
N HIS A 211 -7.66 4.55 -14.23
CA HIS A 211 -6.63 4.29 -15.24
C HIS A 211 -6.13 2.84 -15.19
N LEU A 212 -5.85 2.31 -14.01
CA LEU A 212 -5.45 0.91 -13.84
C LEU A 212 -6.54 -0.05 -14.28
N ARG A 213 -7.81 0.22 -13.90
CA ARG A 213 -8.95 -0.61 -14.31
C ARG A 213 -9.13 -0.63 -15.82
N ALA A 214 -8.99 0.51 -16.49
CA ALA A 214 -9.07 0.59 -17.95
C ALA A 214 -7.99 -0.27 -18.64
N ARG A 215 -6.76 -0.26 -18.09
CA ARG A 215 -5.65 -1.08 -18.59
C ARG A 215 -5.85 -2.59 -18.34
N ILE A 216 -6.45 -2.99 -17.23
CA ILE A 216 -6.72 -4.41 -16.93
C ILE A 216 -7.82 -4.98 -17.83
N VAL A 217 -8.88 -4.21 -18.08
CA VAL A 217 -10.04 -4.65 -18.87
C VAL A 217 -9.74 -4.71 -20.35
N ALA A 218 -8.86 -3.84 -20.88
CA ALA A 218 -8.44 -3.90 -22.27
C ALA A 218 -7.41 -5.04 -22.45
N PRO A 219 -7.76 -6.18 -23.05
CA PRO A 219 -6.74 -7.09 -23.54
C PRO A 219 -6.13 -6.37 -24.74
N GLU A 220 -4.92 -5.85 -24.59
CA GLU A 220 -4.28 -5.15 -25.69
C GLU A 220 -4.13 -6.13 -26.88
N PRO A 221 -4.71 -5.83 -28.06
CA PRO A 221 -4.38 -6.59 -29.25
C PRO A 221 -2.88 -6.38 -29.44
N GLN A 222 -2.10 -7.47 -29.37
CA GLN A 222 -0.67 -7.46 -29.62
C GLN A 222 -0.41 -6.60 -30.86
N ARG A 223 0.01 -5.35 -30.67
CA ARG A 223 0.52 -4.52 -31.73
C ARG A 223 1.90 -5.12 -32.00
N GLN A 224 1.91 -6.12 -32.89
CA GLN A 224 3.14 -6.72 -33.39
C GLN A 224 4.03 -5.55 -33.79
N ALA A 225 5.24 -5.50 -33.20
CA ALA A 225 6.28 -4.60 -33.66
C ALA A 225 6.36 -4.70 -35.20
N PRO A 226 6.61 -3.59 -35.93
CA PRO A 226 6.80 -3.70 -37.37
C PRO A 226 7.93 -4.69 -37.60
N GLU A 227 7.59 -5.92 -38.02
CA GLU A 227 8.59 -6.85 -38.50
C GLU A 227 9.38 -6.11 -39.58
N PRO A 228 10.72 -6.14 -39.57
CA PRO A 228 11.48 -5.64 -40.70
C PRO A 228 10.91 -6.34 -41.91
N GLN A 229 10.38 -5.57 -42.87
CA GLN A 229 9.73 -6.05 -44.09
C GLN A 229 10.64 -7.10 -44.74
N ARG A 230 10.45 -8.37 -44.37
CA ARG A 230 10.81 -9.49 -45.21
C ARG A 230 9.90 -9.29 -46.39
N GLN A 231 10.49 -8.80 -47.47
CA GLN A 231 9.90 -8.82 -48.80
C GLN A 231 9.12 -10.12 -48.90
N ALA A 232 7.79 -9.99 -48.88
CA ALA A 232 6.90 -11.11 -49.04
C ALA A 232 7.26 -11.69 -50.40
N SER A 233 7.99 -12.81 -50.41
CA SER A 233 7.93 -13.69 -51.55
C SER A 233 6.45 -13.95 -51.76
N PRO A 234 5.89 -13.68 -52.95
CA PRO A 234 4.48 -13.93 -53.19
C PRO A 234 4.25 -15.39 -52.83
N ALA A 235 3.39 -15.61 -51.83
CA ALA A 235 2.95 -16.93 -51.46
C ALA A 235 2.47 -17.57 -52.77
N ALA A 236 3.20 -18.57 -53.24
CA ALA A 236 2.79 -19.36 -54.38
C ALA A 236 1.38 -19.84 -54.05
N LEU A 237 0.37 -19.29 -54.73
CA LEU A 237 -0.95 -19.88 -54.76
C LEU A 237 -0.73 -21.30 -55.26
N ARG A 238 -0.72 -22.27 -54.34
CA ARG A 238 -0.91 -23.67 -54.67
C ARG A 238 -2.36 -23.78 -55.16
N HIS A 239 -2.55 -23.42 -56.43
CA HIS A 239 -3.80 -23.60 -57.13
C HIS A 239 -4.18 -25.08 -57.04
N PRO A 240 -5.38 -25.42 -56.54
CA PRO A 240 -5.80 -26.80 -56.38
C PRO A 240 -6.26 -27.36 -57.73
N ILE A 241 -5.32 -27.54 -58.68
CA ILE A 241 -5.58 -28.10 -60.02
C ILE A 241 -6.22 -29.49 -59.92
N SER A 242 -5.92 -30.23 -58.84
CA SER A 242 -6.54 -31.52 -58.55
C SER A 242 -8.08 -31.46 -58.47
N TYR A 243 -8.65 -30.38 -57.92
CA TYR A 243 -10.12 -30.24 -57.86
C TYR A 243 -10.75 -30.09 -59.24
N TYR A 244 -10.10 -29.34 -60.14
CA TYR A 244 -10.61 -29.15 -61.51
C TYR A 244 -10.44 -30.40 -62.38
N LEU A 245 -9.35 -31.15 -62.21
CA LEU A 245 -9.15 -32.42 -62.92
C LEU A 245 -10.16 -33.49 -62.50
N VAL A 246 -10.46 -33.57 -61.19
CA VAL A 246 -11.49 -34.49 -60.68
C VAL A 246 -12.88 -34.09 -61.20
N ALA A 247 -13.23 -32.80 -61.17
CA ALA A 247 -14.51 -32.33 -61.70
C ALA A 247 -14.66 -32.64 -63.20
N LEU A 248 -13.60 -32.42 -63.99
CA LEU A 248 -13.62 -32.70 -65.44
C LEU A 248 -13.75 -34.20 -65.73
N ALA A 249 -13.07 -35.05 -64.96
CA ALA A 249 -13.21 -36.50 -65.08
C ALA A 249 -14.63 -36.98 -64.78
N VAL A 250 -15.28 -36.44 -63.74
CA VAL A 250 -16.67 -36.77 -63.40
C VAL A 250 -17.64 -36.38 -64.52
N VAL A 251 -17.50 -35.16 -65.06
CA VAL A 251 -18.34 -34.69 -66.17
C VAL A 251 -18.14 -35.54 -67.42
N PHE A 252 -16.90 -35.89 -67.75
CA PHE A 252 -16.60 -36.75 -68.90
C PHE A 252 -17.19 -38.15 -68.73
N PHE A 253 -17.04 -38.77 -67.56
CA PHE A 253 -17.58 -40.11 -67.31
C PHE A 253 -19.10 -40.13 -67.37
N ALA A 254 -19.76 -39.10 -66.81
CA ALA A 254 -21.22 -38.96 -66.90
C ALA A 254 -21.70 -38.80 -68.34
N ALA A 255 -20.99 -38.02 -69.17
CA ALA A 255 -21.31 -37.86 -70.58
C ALA A 255 -21.18 -39.16 -71.37
N VAL A 256 -20.11 -39.95 -71.14
CA VAL A 256 -19.91 -41.25 -71.78
C VAL A 256 -20.98 -42.26 -71.34
N LEU A 257 -21.34 -42.29 -70.06
CA LEU A 257 -22.42 -43.15 -69.56
C LEU A 257 -23.76 -42.82 -70.21
N LEU A 258 -24.09 -41.53 -70.34
CA LEU A 258 -25.31 -41.08 -70.98
C LEU A 258 -25.34 -41.42 -72.48
N THR A 259 -24.22 -41.27 -73.20
CA THR A 259 -24.17 -41.61 -74.62
C THR A 259 -24.25 -43.11 -74.86
N VAL A 260 -23.59 -43.94 -74.03
CA VAL A 260 -23.71 -45.41 -74.11
C VAL A 260 -25.14 -45.87 -73.79
N TRP A 261 -25.77 -45.29 -72.77
CA TRP A 261 -27.15 -45.63 -72.40
C TRP A 261 -28.16 -45.19 -73.47
N SER A 262 -27.93 -44.05 -74.13
CA SER A 262 -28.76 -43.59 -75.24
C SER A 262 -28.65 -44.46 -76.51
N ASN A 263 -27.64 -45.31 -76.61
CA ASN A 263 -27.35 -46.12 -77.80
C ASN A 263 -27.74 -47.60 -77.65
N GLN A 264 -28.34 -47.98 -76.52
CA GLN A 264 -28.99 -49.29 -76.30
C GLN A 264 -30.51 -49.15 -76.38
#